data_AF-A0A7X4FV48-F1
#
_entry.id   AF-A0A7X4FV48-F1
#
_cell.length_a   1.000
_cell.length_b   1.000
_cell.length_c   1.000
_cell.angle_alpha   90.00
_cell.angle_beta   90.00
_cell.angle_gamma   90.00
#
_symmetry.space_group_name_H-M   'P 1'
#
loop_
_entity.id
_entity.type
_entity.pdbx_description
1 polymer ?
#
loop_
_entity_poly.entity_id
_entity_poly.type
_entity_poly.pdbx_seq_one_letter_code
_entity_poly.pdbx_strand_id
1 'polypeptide(L)'
;MQAYGRWIDKIPSEYAQAVTQDGLPSAPAEQDPNCLAHLKDYRSLMPMAQEANRPMFLLKPAHGAIGAHQQAVRECYVDFHDLARELLVRLDSGC
;
A
#
# COMPACT_ATOMS: atom_id res chain seq x y z
N MET A 1 -4.48 -14.68 5.04
CA MET A 1 -3.46 -13.62 4.91
C MET A 1 -3.09 -13.21 6.35
N GLN A 2 -2.12 -13.88 6.98
CA GLN A 2 -1.87 -13.75 8.44
C GLN A 2 -0.38 -13.55 8.80
N ALA A 3 0.53 -13.52 7.83
CA ALA A 3 1.97 -13.51 8.14
C ALA A 3 2.48 -12.16 8.70
N TYR A 4 1.79 -11.05 8.41
CA TYR A 4 2.27 -9.70 8.75
C TYR A 4 1.43 -8.98 9.82
N GLY A 5 0.34 -9.57 10.30
CA GLY A 5 -0.60 -8.90 11.23
C GLY A 5 0.10 -8.32 12.45
N ARG A 6 0.95 -9.11 13.11
CA ARG A 6 1.75 -8.66 14.26
C ARG A 6 2.58 -7.41 14.00
N TRP A 7 3.11 -7.25 12.79
CA TRP A 7 3.90 -6.08 12.42
C TRP A 7 3.00 -4.90 12.06
N ILE A 8 1.92 -5.16 11.31
CA ILE A 8 0.92 -4.16 10.96
C ILE A 8 0.34 -3.51 12.23
N ASP A 9 -0.03 -4.30 13.23
CA ASP A 9 -0.61 -3.82 14.49
C ASP A 9 0.35 -2.95 15.32
N LYS A 10 1.66 -3.04 15.06
CA LYS A 10 2.69 -2.25 15.78
C LYS A 10 3.05 -0.95 15.07
N ILE A 11 2.89 -0.87 13.75
CA ILE A 11 3.29 0.30 12.96
C ILE A 11 2.72 1.61 13.52
N PRO A 12 1.41 1.71 13.83
CA PRO A 12 0.82 2.95 14.33
C PRO A 12 1.51 3.50 15.59
N SER A 13 1.76 2.64 16.59
CA SER A 13 2.40 3.06 17.84
C SER A 13 3.86 3.46 17.65
N GLU A 14 4.60 2.72 16.83
CA GLU A 14 6.01 3.01 16.55
C GLU A 14 6.15 4.32 15.74
N TYR A 15 5.25 4.55 14.78
CA TYR A 15 5.22 5.79 14.00
C TYR A 15 4.91 7.01 14.88
N ALA A 16 3.88 6.94 15.72
CA ALA A 16 3.52 8.03 16.63
C ALA A 16 4.65 8.36 17.61
N GLN A 17 5.36 7.34 18.13
CA GLN A 17 6.46 7.56 19.06
C GLN A 17 7.72 8.12 18.37
N ALA A 18 8.10 7.57 17.22
CA ALA A 18 9.38 7.87 16.58
C ALA A 18 9.33 9.07 15.62
N VAL A 19 8.17 9.37 15.02
CA VAL A 19 8.03 10.38 13.96
C VAL A 19 7.27 11.60 14.45
N THR A 20 6.06 11.44 14.98
CA THR A 20 5.23 12.60 15.36
C THR A 20 5.47 13.08 16.79
N GLN A 21 5.98 12.20 17.66
CA GLN A 21 6.25 12.47 19.08
C GLN A 21 5.00 12.87 19.88
N ASP A 22 3.80 12.59 19.36
CA ASP A 22 2.53 13.06 19.94
C ASP A 22 2.17 12.35 21.25
N GLY A 23 2.83 11.25 21.59
CA GLY A 23 2.65 10.51 22.86
C GLY A 23 1.24 9.94 23.09
N LEU A 24 0.32 10.12 22.14
CA LEU A 24 -1.06 9.68 22.22
C LEU A 24 -1.15 8.16 22.04
N PRO A 25 -2.13 7.51 22.70
CA PRO A 25 -2.38 6.09 22.50
C PRO A 25 -2.75 5.85 21.04
N SER A 26 -2.01 4.94 20.41
CA SER A 26 -2.19 4.62 19.01
C SER A 26 -3.48 3.83 18.78
N ALA A 27 -4.26 4.23 17.77
CA ALA A 27 -5.38 3.44 17.27
C ALA A 27 -4.89 2.13 16.63
N PRO A 28 -5.76 1.10 16.52
CA PRO A 28 -5.49 -0.06 15.68
C PRO A 28 -5.13 0.37 14.25
N ALA A 29 -4.31 -0.42 13.54
CA ALA A 29 -3.82 -0.05 12.20
C ALA A 29 -4.92 0.31 11.20
N GLU A 30 -6.09 -0.32 11.30
CA GLU A 30 -7.26 -0.07 10.45
C GLU A 30 -7.96 1.27 10.75
N GLN A 31 -7.70 1.86 11.91
CA GLN A 31 -8.31 3.10 12.42
C GLN A 31 -7.26 4.18 12.66
N ASP A 32 -6.00 3.95 12.29
CA ASP A 32 -4.92 4.90 12.47
C ASP A 32 -5.13 6.10 11.52
N PRO A 33 -5.35 7.32 12.06
CA PRO A 33 -5.52 8.51 11.24
C PRO A 33 -4.27 8.88 10.43
N ASN A 34 -3.10 8.30 10.73
CA ASN A 34 -1.87 8.48 9.97
C ASN A 34 -1.66 7.40 8.89
N CYS A 35 -2.51 6.38 8.83
CA CYS A 35 -2.42 5.36 7.79
C CYS A 35 -2.73 5.98 6.41
N LEU A 36 -1.84 5.75 5.44
CA LEU A 36 -2.00 6.24 4.06
C LEU A 36 -2.70 5.21 3.17
N ALA A 37 -2.35 3.93 3.29
CA ALA A 37 -2.93 2.83 2.53
C ALA A 37 -2.50 1.46 3.08
N HIS A 38 -3.29 0.42 2.77
CA HIS A 38 -2.92 -0.98 2.95
C HIS A 38 -2.56 -1.61 1.61
N LEU A 39 -1.27 -1.81 1.36
CA LEU A 39 -0.79 -2.43 0.13
C LEU A 39 -0.64 -3.95 0.32
N LYS A 40 -1.16 -4.71 -0.66
CA LYS A 40 -1.00 -6.17 -0.70
C LYS A 40 0.47 -6.53 -0.99
N ASP A 41 0.84 -7.78 -0.76
CA ASP A 41 2.20 -8.27 -1.05
C ASP A 41 2.48 -8.44 -2.56
N TYR A 42 1.44 -8.36 -3.41
CA TYR A 42 1.47 -8.45 -4.88
C TYR A 42 2.43 -9.52 -5.45
N ARG A 43 2.58 -10.65 -4.73
CA ARG A 43 3.69 -11.61 -4.87
C ARG A 43 4.16 -11.87 -6.28
N SER A 44 3.25 -12.29 -7.16
CA SER A 44 3.56 -12.68 -8.54
C SER A 44 3.71 -11.49 -9.48
N LEU A 45 3.14 -10.33 -9.15
CA LEU A 45 3.29 -9.13 -9.96
C LEU A 45 4.66 -8.48 -9.79
N MET A 46 5.24 -8.51 -8.59
CA MET A 46 6.55 -7.90 -8.33
C MET A 46 7.68 -8.48 -9.20
N PRO A 47 7.89 -9.81 -9.30
CA PRO A 47 8.91 -10.37 -10.19
C PRO A 47 8.58 -10.10 -11.67
N MET A 48 7.32 -10.21 -12.10
CA MET A 48 6.92 -9.88 -13.48
C MET A 48 7.20 -8.40 -13.83
N ALA A 49 6.96 -7.49 -12.88
CA ALA A 49 7.26 -6.07 -13.02
C ALA A 49 8.77 -5.81 -13.18
N GLN A 50 9.59 -6.52 -12.39
CA GLN A 50 11.04 -6.44 -12.49
C GLN A 50 11.55 -6.94 -13.84
N GLU A 51 11.08 -8.10 -14.31
CA GLU A 51 11.44 -8.67 -15.62
C GLU A 51 11.02 -7.78 -16.79
N ALA A 52 9.81 -7.22 -16.73
CA ALA A 52 9.29 -6.35 -17.78
C ALA A 52 9.82 -4.91 -17.70
N ASN A 53 10.57 -4.56 -16.63
CA ASN A 53 10.99 -3.21 -16.27
C ASN A 53 9.82 -2.19 -16.34
N ARG A 54 8.71 -2.54 -15.68
CA ARG A 54 7.47 -1.74 -15.67
C ARG A 54 6.81 -1.80 -14.29
N PRO A 55 6.06 -0.76 -13.87
CA PRO A 55 5.26 -0.82 -12.66
C PRO A 55 4.26 -1.97 -12.68
N MET A 56 4.01 -2.60 -11.52
CA MET A 56 3.07 -3.73 -11.37
C MET A 56 1.68 -3.41 -11.94
N PHE A 57 1.16 -2.21 -11.64
CA PHE A 57 -0.14 -1.73 -12.10
C PHE A 57 -0.18 -1.33 -13.59
N LEU A 58 0.93 -1.44 -14.34
CA LEU A 58 1.02 -1.22 -15.78
C LEU A 58 1.41 -2.48 -16.57
N LEU A 59 1.42 -3.64 -15.92
CA LEU A 59 1.66 -4.91 -16.59
C LEU A 59 0.53 -5.22 -17.57
N LYS A 60 0.90 -5.80 -18.73
CA LYS A 60 0.00 -6.14 -19.82
C LYS A 60 0.03 -7.65 -20.03
N PRO A 61 -0.95 -8.23 -20.75
CA PRO A 61 -0.89 -9.65 -21.16
C PRO A 61 0.42 -10.02 -21.85
N ALA A 62 1.00 -9.10 -22.64
CA ALA A 62 2.29 -9.28 -23.30
C ALA A 62 3.49 -9.45 -22.33
N HIS A 63 3.32 -9.14 -21.04
CA HIS A 63 4.31 -9.32 -19.98
C HIS A 63 4.00 -10.54 -19.10
N GLY A 64 3.12 -11.45 -19.54
CA GLY A 64 2.72 -12.64 -18.77
C GLY A 64 1.59 -12.41 -17.76
N ALA A 65 1.09 -11.18 -17.61
CA ALA A 65 -0.04 -10.86 -16.72
C ALA A 65 -1.39 -11.29 -17.33
N ILE A 66 -1.65 -12.59 -17.37
CA ILE A 66 -2.87 -13.20 -17.92
C ILE A 66 -3.72 -13.84 -16.82
N GLY A 67 -5.02 -14.00 -17.08
CA GLY A 67 -5.96 -14.62 -16.13
C GLY A 67 -6.00 -13.88 -14.79
N ALA A 68 -5.79 -14.61 -13.69
CA ALA A 68 -5.80 -14.05 -12.33
C ALA A 68 -4.78 -12.92 -12.12
N HIS A 69 -3.64 -12.95 -12.81
CA HIS A 69 -2.66 -11.86 -12.73
C HIS A 69 -3.22 -10.56 -13.31
N GLN A 70 -4.03 -10.62 -14.37
CA GLN A 70 -4.64 -9.42 -14.93
C GLN A 70 -5.62 -8.75 -13.95
N GLN A 71 -6.34 -9.56 -13.16
CA GLN A 71 -7.19 -9.04 -12.08
C GLN A 71 -6.33 -8.39 -10.98
N ALA A 72 -5.26 -9.06 -10.57
CA ALA A 72 -4.34 -8.50 -9.58
C ALA A 72 -3.69 -7.19 -10.05
N VAL A 73 -3.39 -7.03 -11.35
CA VAL A 73 -2.88 -5.77 -11.92
C VAL A 73 -3.91 -4.65 -11.77
N ARG A 74 -5.19 -4.92 -12.04
CA ARG A 74 -6.28 -3.94 -11.88
C ARG A 74 -6.46 -3.53 -10.41
N GLU A 75 -6.40 -4.48 -9.50
CA GLU A 75 -6.47 -4.19 -8.07
C GLU A 75 -5.25 -3.38 -7.59
N CYS A 76 -4.05 -3.75 -8.04
CA CYS A 76 -2.84 -2.98 -7.78
C CYS A 76 -2.96 -1.54 -8.29
N TYR A 77 -3.58 -1.33 -9.46
CA TYR A 77 -3.85 0.02 -9.95
C TYR A 77 -4.75 0.81 -8.98
N VAL A 78 -5.86 0.22 -8.53
CA VAL A 78 -6.79 0.87 -7.58
C VAL A 78 -6.08 1.20 -6.27
N ASP A 79 -5.36 0.23 -5.69
CA ASP A 79 -4.68 0.38 -4.40
C ASP A 79 -3.64 1.54 -4.45
N PHE A 80 -2.87 1.67 -5.54
CA PHE A 80 -1.91 2.77 -5.71
C PHE A 80 -2.55 4.10 -6.11
N HIS A 81 -3.64 4.07 -6.88
CA HIS A 81 -4.40 5.27 -7.21
C HIS A 81 -5.01 5.89 -5.95
N ASP A 82 -5.59 5.08 -5.08
CA ASP A 82 -6.22 5.55 -3.85
C ASP A 82 -5.16 6.09 -2.86
N LEU A 83 -4.00 5.44 -2.76
CA LEU A 83 -2.85 5.99 -2.05
C LEU A 83 -2.44 7.37 -2.59
N ALA A 84 -2.33 7.52 -3.92
CA ALA A 84 -1.97 8.80 -4.52
C ALA A 84 -3.00 9.90 -4.22
N ARG A 85 -4.30 9.55 -4.24
CA ARG A 85 -5.37 10.48 -3.84
C ARG A 85 -5.29 10.87 -2.38
N GLU A 86 -5.05 9.92 -1.49
CA GLU A 86 -4.94 10.17 -0.06
C GLU A 86 -3.77 11.12 0.25
N LEU A 87 -2.64 10.94 -0.44
CA LEU A 87 -1.51 11.87 -0.35
C LEU A 87 -1.88 13.28 -0.78
N LEU A 88 -2.59 13.43 -1.91
CA LEU A 88 -3.04 14.75 -2.37
C LEU A 88 -3.94 15.45 -1.35
N VAL A 89 -4.91 14.72 -0.78
CA VAL A 89 -5.80 15.26 0.25
C VAL A 89 -5.02 15.79 1.45
N ARG A 90 -4.02 15.04 1.94
CA ARG A 90 -3.19 15.47 3.07
C ARG A 90 -2.28 16.66 2.75
N LEU A 91 -1.75 16.74 1.53
CA LEU A 91 -0.93 17.86 1.09
C LEU A 91 -1.76 19.15 0.96
N ASP A 92 -2.96 19.06 0.42
CA ASP A 92 -3.88 20.19 0.27
C ASP A 92 -4.41 20.69 1.62
N SER A 93 -4.62 19.79 2.57
CA SER A 93 -5.08 20.13 3.93
C SER A 93 -3.99 20.78 4.81
N GLY A 94 -2.73 20.76 4.36
CA GLY A 94 -1.59 21.36 5.05
C GLY A 94 -1.25 22.79 4.60
N CYS A 95 -2.06 23.39 3.73
CA CYS A 95 -1.92 24.79 3.27
C CYS A 95 -2.91 25.72 3.98
#